data_AF-A0A9Q0AHL3-F1
#
_entry.id   AF-A0A9Q0AHL3-F1
#
_cell.length_a   1.000
_cell.length_b   1.000
_cell.length_c   1.000
_cell.angle_alpha   90.00
_cell.angle_beta   90.00
_cell.angle_gamma   90.00
#
_symmetry.space_group_name_H-M   'P 1'
#
loop_
_entity.id
_entity.type
_entity.pdbx_description
1 polymer ?
#
loop_
_entity_poly.entity_id
_entity_poly.type
_entity_poly.pdbx_seq_one_letter_code
_entity_poly.pdbx_strand_id
1 'polypeptide(L)'
;MTSLEAPNKFAELGPEKEIRFETSVDYESSEYKYASYLPHYTPGRQPPLEEFAHQDVGLRADPEKRSLLTSPGAIFEEITPAIGTEVRGLQLSALNSQQRDELALLAAERGVLVFKDQDFPDIGPERQREFGSHFGPLHIHQHGGQIKGYPELLPVYRDFKSGAVDNEIKNNVSSIKWHTDMSYEINGMGTTIFFPFETPKSGGDTLYLSTTAAYNSLSDGYRQRLHGLYATHSGFDQAKVADHKERYIREPIETVHPIVRTHPVTKENSLYVNRLYTRRIQGYKEEESANILNFLYNHIEHGQDWHIRIHWTPGTVVVYDNRNTQHSALRDFNVKEHETKRHMLRITPQAERPYFDPNAEPDINASYAAKGHLGTE
;
A
#
# COMPACT_ATOMS: atom_id res chain seq x y z
N MET A 1 -37.32 -32.37 -4.06
CA MET A 1 -36.36 -32.62 -5.16
C MET A 1 -36.51 -31.50 -6.17
N THR A 2 -35.55 -30.58 -6.19
CA THR A 2 -34.90 -30.02 -7.38
C THR A 2 -33.92 -28.95 -6.88
N SER A 3 -32.66 -29.37 -6.73
CA SER A 3 -31.53 -28.47 -6.51
C SER A 3 -31.36 -27.61 -7.76
N LEU A 4 -31.36 -26.29 -7.60
CA LEU A 4 -30.81 -25.38 -8.59
C LEU A 4 -29.29 -25.46 -8.47
N GLU A 5 -28.69 -26.42 -9.16
CA GLU A 5 -27.26 -26.42 -9.41
C GLU A 5 -26.89 -25.17 -10.21
N ALA A 6 -26.09 -24.30 -9.62
CA ALA A 6 -25.45 -23.21 -10.35
C ALA A 6 -24.53 -23.82 -11.42
N PRO A 7 -24.60 -23.38 -12.69
CA PRO A 7 -23.80 -23.96 -13.75
C PRO A 7 -22.32 -23.70 -13.49
N ASN A 8 -21.60 -24.77 -13.16
CA ASN A 8 -20.15 -24.82 -13.06
C ASN A 8 -19.57 -24.75 -14.48
N LYS A 9 -19.53 -23.54 -15.06
CA LYS A 9 -18.91 -23.26 -16.36
C LYS A 9 -17.65 -22.43 -16.14
N PHE A 10 -16.56 -23.05 -15.71
CA PHE A 10 -15.23 -22.50 -15.89
C PHE A 10 -14.28 -23.59 -16.35
N ALA A 11 -13.56 -23.28 -17.44
CA ALA A 11 -12.84 -24.18 -18.30
C ALA A 11 -11.73 -24.97 -17.59
N GLU A 12 -11.39 -26.14 -18.15
CA GLU A 12 -10.19 -26.90 -17.84
C GLU A 12 -8.95 -26.00 -17.87
N LEU A 13 -8.13 -26.12 -16.82
CA LEU A 13 -6.97 -25.29 -16.53
C LEU A 13 -5.85 -25.54 -17.57
N GLY A 14 -5.37 -24.47 -18.20
CA GLY A 14 -4.20 -24.52 -19.09
C GLY A 14 -2.87 -24.72 -18.34
N PRO A 15 -1.76 -24.96 -19.05
CA PRO A 15 -0.43 -25.14 -18.45
C PRO A 15 0.06 -23.87 -17.73
N GLU A 16 1.06 -24.01 -16.85
CA GLU A 16 1.82 -22.87 -16.30
C GLU A 16 2.25 -21.93 -17.42
N LYS A 17 1.95 -20.64 -17.29
CA LYS A 17 2.35 -19.63 -18.26
C LYS A 17 3.35 -18.70 -17.58
N GLU A 18 4.59 -18.75 -18.04
CA GLU A 18 5.48 -17.61 -17.86
C GLU A 18 4.87 -16.45 -18.65
N ILE A 19 4.31 -15.48 -17.93
CA ILE A 19 3.71 -14.34 -18.57
C ILE A 19 4.82 -13.37 -18.91
N ARG A 20 5.45 -13.62 -20.05
CA ARG A 20 6.12 -12.59 -20.83
C ARG A 20 5.07 -11.90 -21.69
N PHE A 21 4.05 -11.27 -21.08
CA PHE A 21 3.14 -10.46 -21.89
C PHE A 21 3.97 -9.37 -22.53
N GLU A 22 4.02 -9.39 -23.86
CA GLU A 22 4.29 -8.22 -24.68
C GLU A 22 5.44 -7.35 -24.18
N THR A 23 6.54 -7.99 -23.77
CA THR A 23 7.73 -7.25 -23.39
C THR A 23 8.39 -6.66 -24.60
N SER A 24 8.58 -5.35 -24.61
CA SER A 24 9.52 -4.76 -25.57
C SER A 24 10.92 -5.28 -25.25
N VAL A 25 11.27 -5.51 -23.99
CA VAL A 25 12.59 -6.01 -23.61
C VAL A 25 12.69 -7.50 -23.90
N ASP A 26 13.61 -7.87 -24.80
CA ASP A 26 14.01 -9.25 -24.99
C ASP A 26 14.93 -9.69 -23.84
N TYR A 27 14.34 -10.31 -22.83
CA TYR A 27 15.08 -10.83 -21.67
C TYR A 27 15.85 -12.13 -21.99
N GLU A 28 15.70 -12.71 -23.20
CA GLU A 28 16.55 -13.83 -23.65
C GLU A 28 17.88 -13.32 -24.25
N SER A 29 17.91 -12.09 -24.76
CA SER A 29 19.12 -11.46 -25.34
C SER A 29 19.72 -10.31 -24.52
N SER A 30 19.04 -9.84 -23.47
CA SER A 30 19.55 -8.79 -22.57
C SER A 30 19.91 -9.32 -21.19
N GLU A 31 21.13 -9.03 -20.71
CA GLU A 31 21.55 -9.30 -19.33
C GLU A 31 20.80 -8.36 -18.37
N TYR A 32 19.66 -8.81 -17.85
CA TYR A 32 18.92 -8.09 -16.82
C TYR A 32 19.13 -8.71 -15.44
N LYS A 33 19.80 -7.96 -14.55
CA LYS A 33 20.15 -8.39 -13.17
C LYS A 33 18.98 -9.00 -12.39
N TYR A 34 17.77 -8.46 -12.55
CA TYR A 34 16.58 -8.86 -11.80
C TYR A 34 15.58 -9.68 -12.64
N ALA A 35 16.05 -10.40 -13.67
CA ALA A 35 15.18 -11.21 -14.53
C ALA A 35 14.40 -12.28 -13.74
N SER A 36 14.95 -12.81 -12.65
CA SER A 36 14.27 -13.77 -11.78
C SER A 36 13.07 -13.19 -10.99
N TYR A 37 12.96 -11.85 -10.92
CA TYR A 37 11.87 -11.14 -10.27
C TYR A 37 10.73 -10.77 -11.23
N LEU A 38 10.84 -11.13 -12.52
CA LEU A 38 9.80 -10.83 -13.50
C LEU A 38 8.48 -11.55 -13.15
N PRO A 39 7.33 -10.94 -13.48
CA PRO A 39 6.02 -11.53 -13.23
C PRO A 39 5.85 -12.96 -13.79
N HIS A 40 5.50 -13.87 -12.90
CA HIS A 40 5.08 -15.23 -13.16
C HIS A 40 3.65 -15.44 -12.66
N TYR A 41 2.87 -16.33 -13.29
CA TYR A 41 1.53 -16.65 -12.83
C TYR A 41 1.37 -18.15 -12.76
N THR A 42 1.22 -18.67 -11.54
CA THR A 42 0.85 -20.06 -11.33
C THR A 42 -0.68 -20.19 -11.49
N PRO A 43 -1.18 -21.03 -12.40
CA PRO A 43 -2.61 -21.26 -12.56
C PRO A 43 -3.23 -21.82 -11.28
N GLY A 44 -4.46 -21.39 -10.95
CA GLY A 44 -5.25 -21.98 -9.87
C GLY A 44 -5.96 -20.91 -9.02
N ARG A 45 -7.23 -21.16 -8.72
CA ARG A 45 -8.00 -20.33 -7.79
C ARG A 45 -7.68 -20.74 -6.35
N GLN A 46 -7.23 -19.79 -5.57
CA GLN A 46 -7.19 -19.80 -4.12
C GLN A 46 -8.55 -19.38 -3.54
N PRO A 47 -8.89 -19.88 -2.33
CA PRO A 47 -10.08 -19.42 -1.63
C PRO A 47 -9.99 -17.93 -1.26
N PRO A 48 -11.13 -17.29 -0.93
CA PRO A 48 -11.13 -15.99 -0.24
C PRO A 48 -10.24 -16.02 1.01
N LEU A 49 -9.65 -14.87 1.36
CA LEU A 49 -8.96 -14.76 2.64
C LEU A 49 -9.96 -14.88 3.77
N GLU A 50 -9.58 -15.64 4.80
CA GLU A 50 -10.35 -15.77 6.02
C GLU A 50 -9.85 -14.76 7.05
N GLU A 51 -10.76 -14.32 7.92
CA GLU A 51 -10.40 -13.44 9.01
C GLU A 51 -9.46 -14.14 10.00
N PHE A 52 -8.41 -13.45 10.43
CA PHE A 52 -7.51 -13.94 11.47
C PHE A 52 -7.18 -12.87 12.51
N ALA A 53 -6.83 -13.31 13.72
CA ALA A 53 -6.34 -12.44 14.77
C ALA A 53 -4.89 -12.03 14.49
N HIS A 54 -4.66 -10.74 14.32
CA HIS A 54 -3.33 -10.18 14.08
C HIS A 54 -2.69 -9.72 15.40
N GLN A 55 -1.47 -10.19 15.68
CA GLN A 55 -0.65 -9.68 16.78
C GLN A 55 0.33 -8.66 16.24
N ASP A 56 0.05 -7.39 16.50
CA ASP A 56 0.86 -6.32 15.94
C ASP A 56 2.25 -6.24 16.57
N VAL A 57 3.27 -6.20 15.73
CA VAL A 57 4.67 -6.18 16.17
C VAL A 57 5.09 -4.83 16.76
N GLY A 58 4.43 -3.74 16.39
CA GLY A 58 4.62 -2.42 16.98
C GLY A 58 4.21 -2.36 18.46
N LEU A 59 3.36 -3.27 18.94
CA LEU A 59 3.06 -3.40 20.38
C LEU A 59 4.23 -4.01 21.19
N ARG A 60 5.19 -4.66 20.52
CA ARG A 60 6.38 -5.23 21.15
C ARG A 60 7.58 -4.27 21.14
N ALA A 61 7.50 -3.20 20.37
CA ALA A 61 8.54 -2.20 20.25
C ALA A 61 8.83 -1.52 21.60
N ASP A 62 10.07 -1.07 21.80
CA ASP A 62 10.35 -0.04 22.80
C ASP A 62 9.60 1.24 22.37
N PRO A 63 8.73 1.83 23.21
CA PRO A 63 8.04 3.07 22.87
C PRO A 63 8.99 4.21 22.47
N GLU A 64 10.19 4.26 23.06
CA GLU A 64 11.23 5.23 22.71
C GLU A 64 12.07 4.82 21.48
N LYS A 65 11.81 3.63 20.93
CA LYS A 65 12.48 3.09 19.74
C LYS A 65 14.01 3.14 19.86
N ARG A 66 14.54 2.87 21.07
CA ARG A 66 15.95 3.10 21.39
C ARG A 66 16.89 2.28 20.52
N SER A 67 16.57 1.02 20.26
CA SER A 67 17.42 0.11 19.48
C SER A 67 17.60 0.58 18.03
N LEU A 68 16.56 1.18 17.45
CA LEU A 68 16.54 1.72 16.11
C LEU A 68 17.13 3.14 16.07
N LEU A 69 16.61 4.05 16.89
CA LEU A 69 16.95 5.48 16.84
C LEU A 69 18.37 5.79 17.32
N THR A 70 18.95 4.96 18.19
CA THR A 70 20.33 5.15 18.69
C THR A 70 21.36 4.30 17.93
N SER A 71 20.95 3.66 16.83
CA SER A 71 21.86 2.86 16.02
C SER A 71 23.04 3.69 15.52
N PRO A 72 24.29 3.21 15.67
CA PRO A 72 25.47 3.98 15.27
C PRO A 72 25.42 4.42 13.80
N GLY A 73 25.54 5.73 13.57
CA GLY A 73 25.52 6.32 12.23
C GLY A 73 24.13 6.52 11.62
N ALA A 74 23.06 6.11 12.31
CA ALA A 74 21.70 6.32 11.86
C ALA A 74 21.31 7.81 11.97
N ILE A 75 20.69 8.33 10.91
CA ILE A 75 20.17 9.70 10.85
C ILE A 75 18.70 9.61 10.45
N PHE A 76 17.85 10.37 11.15
CA PHE A 76 16.41 10.44 10.93
C PHE A 76 16.02 11.90 10.74
N GLU A 77 15.45 12.22 9.57
CA GLU A 77 15.03 13.58 9.23
C GLU A 77 13.56 13.57 8.80
N GLU A 78 12.72 14.34 9.48
CA GLU A 78 11.32 14.47 9.06
C GLU A 78 11.24 15.16 7.69
N ILE A 79 10.47 14.58 6.77
CA ILE A 79 10.26 15.16 5.44
C ILE A 79 9.22 16.28 5.53
N THR A 80 8.12 16.02 6.25
CA THR A 80 7.11 17.02 6.61
C THR A 80 6.64 16.77 8.04
N PRO A 81 6.05 17.77 8.71
CA PRO A 81 5.46 17.58 10.04
C PRO A 81 4.45 16.42 10.11
N ALA A 82 3.57 16.30 9.10
CA ALA A 82 2.43 15.38 9.13
C ALA A 82 2.76 13.93 8.71
N ILE A 83 3.80 13.74 7.89
CA ILE A 83 4.13 12.43 7.32
C ILE A 83 5.58 12.41 6.81
N GLY A 84 6.20 11.24 6.86
CA GLY A 84 7.48 11.02 6.22
C GLY A 84 8.66 11.24 7.16
N THR A 85 9.57 10.28 7.17
CA THR A 85 10.91 10.41 7.75
C THR A 85 11.91 9.79 6.79
N GLU A 86 12.93 10.53 6.39
CA GLU A 86 14.09 9.99 5.68
C GLU A 86 15.05 9.35 6.69
N VAL A 87 15.52 8.14 6.36
CA VAL A 87 16.42 7.35 7.21
C VAL A 87 17.70 7.04 6.44
N ARG A 88 18.84 7.39 7.03
CA ARG A 88 20.19 7.14 6.48
C ARG A 88 21.05 6.40 7.50
N GLY A 89 22.11 5.74 7.03
CA GLY A 89 23.07 5.05 7.89
C GLY A 89 22.60 3.70 8.46
N LEU A 90 21.41 3.24 8.05
CA LEU A 90 20.85 1.93 8.41
C LEU A 90 20.62 1.09 7.17
N GLN A 91 20.87 -0.22 7.26
CA GLN A 91 20.48 -1.19 6.24
C GLN A 91 19.33 -2.04 6.77
N LEU A 92 18.20 -2.03 6.07
CA LEU A 92 17.03 -2.85 6.43
C LEU A 92 17.39 -4.34 6.56
N SER A 93 18.28 -4.81 5.69
CA SER A 93 18.78 -6.19 5.67
C SER A 93 19.56 -6.60 6.93
N ALA A 94 20.06 -5.63 7.70
CA ALA A 94 20.86 -5.83 8.90
C ALA A 94 20.07 -5.63 10.20
N LEU A 95 18.81 -5.18 10.12
CA LEU A 95 18.00 -4.96 11.31
C LEU A 95 17.69 -6.28 12.03
N ASN A 96 17.92 -6.27 13.34
CA ASN A 96 17.50 -7.35 14.23
C ASN A 96 15.99 -7.27 14.54
N SER A 97 15.44 -8.28 15.21
CA SER A 97 14.00 -8.37 15.48
C SER A 97 13.46 -7.19 16.30
N GLN A 98 14.19 -6.70 17.30
CA GLN A 98 13.78 -5.54 18.11
C GLN A 98 13.73 -4.27 17.26
N GLN A 99 14.74 -4.05 16.41
CA GLN A 99 14.76 -2.89 15.51
C GLN A 99 13.64 -2.95 14.47
N ARG A 100 13.22 -4.15 14.04
CA ARG A 100 12.07 -4.32 13.14
C ARG A 100 10.74 -4.03 13.84
N ASP A 101 10.58 -4.43 15.11
CA ASP A 101 9.41 -4.06 15.91
C ASP A 101 9.33 -2.52 16.06
N GLU A 102 10.46 -1.88 16.37
CA GLU A 102 10.57 -0.42 16.47
C GLU A 102 10.40 0.30 15.12
N LEU A 103 10.81 -0.33 14.01
CA LEU A 103 10.57 0.17 12.66
C LEU A 103 9.07 0.19 12.35
N ALA A 104 8.32 -0.85 12.75
CA ALA A 104 6.88 -0.88 12.58
C ALA A 104 6.18 0.20 13.41
N LEU A 105 6.61 0.43 14.66
CA LEU A 105 6.10 1.52 15.48
C LEU A 105 6.40 2.89 14.85
N LEU A 106 7.63 3.11 14.39
CA LEU A 106 8.01 4.36 13.73
C LEU A 106 7.20 4.59 12.43
N ALA A 107 6.96 3.56 11.64
CA ALA A 107 6.11 3.65 10.46
C ALA A 107 4.64 3.94 10.82
N ALA A 108 4.13 3.36 11.91
CA ALA A 108 2.79 3.65 12.43
C ALA A 108 2.65 5.11 12.94
N GLU A 109 3.72 5.70 13.47
CA GLU A 109 3.74 7.10 13.92
C GLU A 109 3.92 8.10 12.76
N ARG A 110 4.78 7.76 11.78
CA ARG A 110 5.21 8.68 10.71
C ARG A 110 4.56 8.43 9.36
N GLY A 111 3.79 7.36 9.22
CA GLY A 111 3.13 6.91 7.99
C GLY A 111 4.08 6.31 6.96
N VAL A 112 5.18 7.00 6.64
CA VAL A 112 6.14 6.63 5.59
C VAL A 112 7.57 6.84 6.08
N LEU A 113 8.43 5.85 5.88
CA LEU A 113 9.86 5.90 6.12
C LEU A 113 10.59 5.66 4.79
N VAL A 114 11.53 6.54 4.45
CA VAL A 114 12.27 6.50 3.19
C VAL A 114 13.73 6.21 3.49
N PHE A 115 14.17 5.01 3.15
CA PHE A 115 15.55 4.59 3.28
C PHE A 115 16.29 4.86 1.97
N LYS A 116 17.51 5.39 2.07
CA LYS A 116 18.40 5.60 0.92
C LYS A 116 19.59 4.65 1.00
N ASP A 117 20.24 4.44 -0.15
CA ASP A 117 21.48 3.65 -0.27
C ASP A 117 21.37 2.22 0.30
N GLN A 118 20.24 1.56 0.08
CA GLN A 118 19.96 0.22 0.59
C GLN A 118 20.48 -0.89 -0.31
N ASP A 119 20.99 -1.96 0.32
CA ASP A 119 21.30 -3.25 -0.32
C ASP A 119 20.07 -4.16 -0.48
N PHE A 120 18.92 -3.77 0.08
CA PHE A 120 17.70 -4.58 0.15
C PHE A 120 17.23 -5.17 -1.19
N PRO A 121 17.33 -4.46 -2.35
CA PRO A 121 17.02 -5.07 -3.64
C PRO A 121 17.87 -6.31 -3.99
N ASP A 122 19.06 -6.43 -3.39
CA ASP A 122 20.08 -7.42 -3.74
C ASP A 122 20.19 -8.60 -2.76
N ILE A 123 19.44 -8.60 -1.66
CA ILE A 123 19.55 -9.65 -0.63
C ILE A 123 18.87 -10.98 -1.02
N GLY A 124 18.16 -11.00 -2.15
CA GLY A 124 17.44 -12.18 -2.65
C GLY A 124 16.00 -12.30 -2.13
N PRO A 125 15.13 -13.02 -2.86
CA PRO A 125 13.69 -13.06 -2.58
C PRO A 125 13.37 -13.76 -1.25
N GLU A 126 14.14 -14.78 -0.86
CA GLU A 126 13.95 -15.46 0.41
C GLU A 126 14.15 -14.52 1.61
N ARG A 127 15.25 -13.75 1.64
CA ARG A 127 15.51 -12.80 2.73
C ARG A 127 14.52 -11.64 2.73
N GLN A 128 14.05 -11.21 1.56
CA GLN A 128 13.00 -10.20 1.43
C GLN A 128 11.66 -10.71 1.99
N ARG A 129 11.29 -11.97 1.68
CA ARG A 129 10.13 -12.65 2.26
C ARG A 129 10.24 -12.77 3.77
N GLU A 130 11.37 -13.24 4.29
CA GLU A 130 11.62 -13.34 5.73
C GLU A 130 11.48 -11.99 6.42
N PHE A 131 12.03 -10.92 5.83
CA PHE A 131 11.90 -9.56 6.35
C PHE A 131 10.44 -9.11 6.41
N GLY A 132 9.67 -9.29 5.33
CA GLY A 132 8.26 -8.93 5.31
C GLY A 132 7.42 -9.76 6.28
N SER A 133 7.71 -11.06 6.39
CA SER A 133 6.97 -11.99 7.25
C SER A 133 7.10 -11.67 8.74
N HIS A 134 8.12 -10.90 9.12
CA HIS A 134 8.28 -10.37 10.48
C HIS A 134 7.05 -9.58 10.93
N PHE A 135 6.42 -8.82 10.02
CA PHE A 135 5.32 -7.91 10.35
C PHE A 135 3.94 -8.57 10.29
N GLY A 136 3.81 -9.78 9.76
CA GLY A 136 2.53 -10.50 9.64
C GLY A 136 2.47 -11.45 8.45
N PRO A 137 1.37 -12.21 8.30
CA PRO A 137 1.17 -13.08 7.15
C PRO A 137 1.19 -12.29 5.85
N LEU A 138 2.02 -12.69 4.89
CA LEU A 138 2.15 -11.96 3.63
C LEU A 138 0.93 -12.17 2.73
N HIS A 139 0.45 -11.08 2.13
CA HIS A 139 -0.67 -11.07 1.20
C HIS A 139 -0.24 -11.57 -0.18
N ILE A 140 -0.95 -12.57 -0.72
CA ILE A 140 -0.85 -12.96 -2.12
C ILE A 140 -1.88 -12.18 -2.93
N HIS A 141 -1.40 -11.36 -3.87
CA HIS A 141 -2.25 -10.45 -4.63
C HIS A 141 -3.19 -11.19 -5.61
N GLN A 142 -4.48 -10.88 -5.55
CA GLN A 142 -5.57 -11.61 -6.23
C GLN A 142 -5.49 -11.63 -7.77
N HIS A 143 -4.81 -10.67 -8.39
CA HIS A 143 -4.60 -10.60 -9.85
C HIS A 143 -3.20 -10.16 -10.27
N GLY A 144 -2.33 -9.91 -9.28
CA GLY A 144 -0.99 -9.41 -9.54
C GLY A 144 -0.10 -10.52 -10.06
N GLY A 145 0.97 -10.14 -10.76
CA GLY A 145 2.06 -11.09 -11.01
C GLY A 145 2.65 -11.59 -9.70
N GLN A 146 3.29 -12.74 -9.77
CA GLN A 146 3.99 -13.38 -8.66
C GLN A 146 5.46 -13.54 -9.03
N ILE A 147 6.35 -13.70 -8.06
CA ILE A 147 7.69 -14.21 -8.34
C ILE A 147 7.62 -15.73 -8.33
N LYS A 148 8.29 -16.38 -9.27
CA LYS A 148 8.35 -17.84 -9.33
C LYS A 148 8.92 -18.41 -8.02
N GLY A 149 8.13 -19.21 -7.31
CA GLY A 149 8.48 -19.77 -6.00
C GLY A 149 8.22 -18.88 -4.80
N TYR A 150 7.80 -17.62 -5.00
CA TYR A 150 7.53 -16.63 -3.95
C TYR A 150 6.24 -15.84 -4.28
N PRO A 151 5.06 -16.49 -4.23
CA PRO A 151 3.79 -15.89 -4.67
C PRO A 151 3.37 -14.65 -3.86
N GLU A 152 3.85 -14.51 -2.63
CA GLU A 152 3.63 -13.38 -1.74
C GLU A 152 4.45 -12.13 -2.06
N LEU A 153 5.44 -12.24 -2.95
CA LEU A 153 6.22 -11.10 -3.43
C LEU A 153 5.59 -10.58 -4.72
N LEU A 154 5.11 -9.32 -4.71
CA LEU A 154 4.40 -8.72 -5.83
C LEU A 154 5.35 -7.90 -6.71
N PRO A 155 5.76 -8.41 -7.89
CA PRO A 155 6.45 -7.60 -8.88
C PRO A 155 5.49 -6.59 -9.48
N VAL A 156 5.64 -5.34 -9.07
CA VAL A 156 4.98 -4.18 -9.70
C VAL A 156 5.81 -3.82 -10.92
N TYR A 157 5.66 -4.64 -11.94
CA TYR A 157 6.28 -4.48 -13.24
C TYR A 157 5.29 -3.83 -14.21
N ARG A 158 5.82 -2.93 -15.03
CA ARG A 158 5.10 -2.36 -16.16
C ARG A 158 5.93 -2.57 -17.40
N ASP A 159 5.28 -3.20 -18.38
CA ASP A 159 5.82 -3.32 -19.70
C ASP A 159 5.44 -2.11 -20.54
N PHE A 160 6.41 -1.57 -21.24
CA PHE A 160 6.25 -0.36 -22.02
C PHE A 160 6.50 -0.65 -23.48
N LYS A 161 5.58 -1.40 -24.09
CA LYS A 161 5.25 -1.12 -25.49
C LYS A 161 4.75 0.31 -25.61
N SER A 162 4.99 0.92 -26.76
CA SER A 162 4.50 2.26 -27.09
C SER A 162 3.00 2.33 -26.82
N GLY A 163 2.59 3.38 -26.09
CA GLY A 163 1.19 3.61 -25.74
C GLY A 163 0.67 2.85 -24.50
N ALA A 164 1.46 2.02 -23.80
CA ALA A 164 0.97 1.34 -22.58
C ALA A 164 0.55 2.32 -21.46
N VAL A 165 1.36 3.35 -21.22
CA VAL A 165 1.02 4.45 -20.30
C VAL A 165 -0.14 5.27 -20.85
N ASP A 166 -0.09 5.62 -22.14
CA ASP A 166 -1.10 6.45 -22.80
C ASP A 166 -2.48 5.78 -22.79
N ASN A 167 -2.56 4.47 -22.98
CA ASN A 167 -3.81 3.71 -22.96
C ASN A 167 -4.49 3.71 -21.59
N GLU A 168 -3.71 3.71 -20.50
CA GLU A 168 -4.26 3.74 -19.15
C GLU A 168 -4.75 5.14 -18.73
N ILE A 169 -4.17 6.20 -19.27
CA ILE A 169 -4.63 7.58 -19.07
C ILE A 169 -5.54 8.08 -20.19
N LYS A 170 -5.75 7.30 -21.26
CA LYS A 170 -6.51 7.70 -22.46
C LYS A 170 -7.89 8.28 -22.14
N ASN A 171 -8.54 7.74 -21.11
CA ASN A 171 -9.86 8.14 -20.65
C ASN A 171 -9.83 8.89 -19.30
N ASN A 172 -8.65 9.30 -18.82
CA ASN A 172 -8.47 9.96 -17.53
C ASN A 172 -7.70 11.27 -17.71
N VAL A 173 -8.10 12.31 -16.99
CA VAL A 173 -7.38 13.60 -16.99
C VAL A 173 -6.06 13.55 -16.18
N SER A 174 -5.87 12.50 -15.37
CA SER A 174 -4.68 12.29 -14.54
C SER A 174 -4.46 10.80 -14.28
N SER A 175 -3.22 10.42 -13.96
CA SER A 175 -2.86 9.06 -13.52
C SER A 175 -3.14 8.81 -12.04
N ILE A 176 -3.45 9.86 -11.27
CA ILE A 176 -3.69 9.79 -9.84
C ILE A 176 -4.92 8.92 -9.54
N LYS A 177 -4.68 7.92 -8.70
CA LYS A 177 -5.66 7.01 -8.09
C LYS A 177 -5.26 6.82 -6.63
N TRP A 178 -5.82 7.63 -5.74
CA TRP A 178 -5.54 7.54 -4.31
C TRP A 178 -6.22 6.31 -3.71
N HIS A 179 -5.46 5.53 -2.94
CA HIS A 179 -5.96 4.34 -2.28
C HIS A 179 -5.11 3.92 -1.10
N THR A 180 -5.77 3.23 -0.16
CA THR A 180 -5.11 2.29 0.74
C THR A 180 -5.16 0.92 0.08
N ASP A 181 -4.05 0.18 0.13
CA ASP A 181 -3.95 -1.12 -0.53
C ASP A 181 -5.03 -2.07 -0.04
N MET A 182 -5.74 -2.65 -1.01
CA MET A 182 -6.65 -3.79 -0.83
C MET A 182 -7.65 -3.56 0.31
N SER A 183 -8.12 -2.32 0.50
CA SER A 183 -9.02 -1.97 1.61
C SER A 183 -10.38 -2.72 1.60
N TYR A 184 -10.66 -3.50 0.55
CA TYR A 184 -11.80 -4.42 0.47
C TYR A 184 -11.51 -5.81 1.05
N GLU A 185 -10.28 -6.13 1.46
CA GLU A 185 -9.96 -7.39 2.14
C GLU A 185 -10.50 -7.38 3.59
N ILE A 186 -10.73 -8.57 4.15
CA ILE A 186 -11.32 -8.73 5.49
C ILE A 186 -10.38 -8.26 6.60
N ASN A 187 -9.11 -8.67 6.52
CA ASN A 187 -8.00 -8.11 7.24
C ASN A 187 -7.36 -7.01 6.39
N GLY A 188 -7.06 -5.86 6.99
CA GLY A 188 -6.38 -4.77 6.29
C GLY A 188 -4.91 -5.09 6.03
N MET A 189 -4.23 -4.25 5.25
CA MET A 189 -2.79 -4.36 5.03
C MET A 189 -2.04 -3.54 6.09
N GLY A 190 -0.85 -4.01 6.49
CA GLY A 190 0.00 -3.40 7.52
C GLY A 190 1.27 -2.74 6.97
N THR A 191 2.35 -2.84 7.74
CA THR A 191 3.68 -2.31 7.41
C THR A 191 4.21 -2.90 6.11
N THR A 192 4.16 -2.12 5.04
CA THR A 192 4.43 -2.55 3.67
C THR A 192 5.78 -2.02 3.19
N ILE A 193 6.51 -2.86 2.48
CA ILE A 193 7.82 -2.54 1.92
C ILE A 193 7.69 -2.38 0.40
N PHE A 194 8.25 -1.31 -0.15
CA PHE A 194 8.20 -1.01 -1.57
C PHE A 194 9.51 -0.39 -2.08
N PHE A 195 10.08 -0.95 -3.15
CA PHE A 195 11.35 -0.47 -3.68
C PHE A 195 11.51 -0.77 -5.18
N PRO A 196 12.34 0.01 -5.91
CA PRO A 196 12.62 -0.23 -7.30
C PRO A 196 13.80 -1.19 -7.49
N PHE A 197 13.66 -2.07 -8.47
CA PHE A 197 14.78 -2.69 -9.17
C PHE A 197 15.31 -1.79 -10.28
N GLU A 198 14.38 -1.13 -11.00
CA GLU A 198 14.70 -0.21 -12.08
C GLU A 198 13.62 0.85 -12.22
N THR A 199 14.02 2.09 -12.52
CA THR A 199 13.14 3.25 -12.64
C THR A 199 13.40 4.00 -13.94
N PRO A 200 12.38 4.70 -14.49
CA PRO A 200 12.59 5.68 -15.52
C PRO A 200 13.60 6.75 -15.08
N LYS A 201 14.27 7.39 -16.04
CA LYS A 201 15.23 8.48 -15.74
C LYS A 201 14.60 9.71 -15.10
N SER A 202 13.30 9.91 -15.32
CA SER A 202 12.51 11.02 -14.79
C SER A 202 11.05 10.58 -14.69
N GLY A 203 10.36 10.99 -13.62
CA GLY A 203 8.98 10.60 -13.35
C GLY A 203 8.83 9.16 -12.84
N GLY A 204 7.59 8.73 -12.61
CA GLY A 204 7.27 7.43 -12.03
C GLY A 204 7.26 7.41 -10.50
N ASP A 205 7.27 8.60 -9.91
CA ASP A 205 7.25 8.87 -8.48
C ASP A 205 6.01 8.28 -7.80
N THR A 206 6.04 8.25 -6.47
CA THR A 206 4.88 7.82 -5.67
C THR A 206 4.50 8.90 -4.68
N LEU A 207 3.23 9.29 -4.73
CA LEU A 207 2.62 10.18 -3.76
C LEU A 207 2.14 9.36 -2.57
N TYR A 208 2.32 9.90 -1.37
CA TYR A 208 1.75 9.37 -0.14
C TYR A 208 1.07 10.49 0.62
N LEU A 209 0.04 10.15 1.40
CA LEU A 209 -0.65 11.08 2.27
C LEU A 209 -0.99 10.42 3.61
N SER A 210 -1.12 11.22 4.67
CA SER A 210 -1.52 10.75 6.00
C SER A 210 -3.04 10.90 6.19
N THR A 211 -3.74 9.77 6.38
CA THR A 211 -5.18 9.79 6.67
C THR A 211 -5.49 10.13 8.13
N THR A 212 -4.50 10.04 9.02
CA THR A 212 -4.58 10.55 10.40
C THR A 212 -4.54 12.08 10.42
N ALA A 213 -3.60 12.69 9.70
CA ALA A 213 -3.55 14.15 9.62
C ALA A 213 -4.79 14.73 8.92
N ALA A 214 -5.28 14.07 7.87
CA ALA A 214 -6.55 14.41 7.24
C ALA A 214 -7.74 14.27 8.21
N TYR A 215 -7.76 13.27 9.10
CA TYR A 215 -8.79 13.15 10.14
C TYR A 215 -8.71 14.30 11.14
N ASN A 216 -7.52 14.60 11.65
CA ASN A 216 -7.28 15.61 12.68
C ASN A 216 -7.57 17.04 12.22
N SER A 217 -7.55 17.31 10.92
CA SER A 217 -7.89 18.63 10.35
C SER A 217 -9.40 18.88 10.23
N LEU A 218 -10.25 17.86 10.36
CA LEU A 218 -11.70 18.01 10.40
C LEU A 218 -12.14 18.68 11.71
N SER A 219 -13.24 19.43 11.70
CA SER A 219 -13.83 19.96 12.93
C SER A 219 -14.34 18.84 13.85
N ASP A 220 -14.34 19.07 15.16
CA ASP A 220 -14.83 18.11 16.16
C ASP A 220 -16.23 17.59 15.84
N GLY A 221 -17.15 18.50 15.49
CA GLY A 221 -18.51 18.13 15.13
C GLY A 221 -18.59 17.23 13.89
N TYR A 222 -17.71 17.44 12.90
CA TYR A 222 -17.68 16.57 11.72
C TYR A 222 -17.06 15.21 12.07
N ARG A 223 -15.99 15.16 12.88
CA ARG A 223 -15.40 13.90 13.36
C ARG A 223 -16.42 13.05 14.12
N GLN A 224 -17.15 13.65 15.06
CA GLN A 224 -18.22 12.98 15.81
C GLN A 224 -19.33 12.45 14.88
N ARG A 225 -19.66 13.19 13.81
CA ARG A 225 -20.66 12.74 12.83
C ARG A 225 -20.23 11.49 12.05
N LEU A 226 -18.93 11.27 11.89
CA LEU A 226 -18.38 10.10 11.18
C LEU A 226 -18.22 8.87 12.08
N HIS A 227 -18.18 9.05 13.39
CA HIS A 227 -18.04 7.95 14.35
C HIS A 227 -19.21 6.96 14.22
N GLY A 228 -18.87 5.67 14.21
CA GLY A 228 -19.85 4.58 14.05
C GLY A 228 -20.41 4.42 12.63
N LEU A 229 -19.99 5.22 11.65
CA LEU A 229 -20.34 5.00 10.25
C LEU A 229 -19.46 3.91 9.63
N TYR A 230 -20.07 3.07 8.80
CA TYR A 230 -19.40 2.01 8.07
C TYR A 230 -19.62 2.16 6.58
N ALA A 231 -18.62 1.84 5.77
CA ALA A 231 -18.70 1.87 4.32
C ALA A 231 -18.35 0.53 3.70
N THR A 232 -18.95 0.24 2.55
CA THR A 232 -18.56 -0.90 1.70
C THR A 232 -17.34 -0.55 0.88
N HIS A 233 -16.33 -1.41 0.95
CA HIS A 233 -15.15 -1.43 0.09
C HIS A 233 -15.28 -2.58 -0.90
N SER A 234 -15.00 -2.34 -2.18
CA SER A 234 -15.28 -3.28 -3.26
C SER A 234 -14.06 -3.49 -4.18
N GLY A 235 -13.65 -4.74 -4.35
CA GLY A 235 -12.61 -5.13 -5.31
C GLY A 235 -13.12 -5.29 -6.74
N PHE A 236 -14.43 -5.23 -6.98
CA PHE A 236 -15.05 -5.56 -8.27
C PHE A 236 -14.65 -4.62 -9.41
N ASP A 237 -14.48 -3.32 -9.17
CA ASP A 237 -14.11 -2.40 -10.25
C ASP A 237 -12.66 -2.56 -10.69
N GLN A 238 -11.77 -2.81 -9.72
CA GLN A 238 -10.42 -3.27 -10.04
C GLN A 238 -10.51 -4.56 -10.86
N ALA A 239 -11.48 -5.42 -10.54
CA ALA A 239 -11.58 -6.71 -11.19
C ALA A 239 -12.14 -6.70 -12.64
N LYS A 240 -12.79 -5.61 -13.04
CA LYS A 240 -13.42 -5.48 -14.37
C LYS A 240 -12.43 -5.25 -15.51
N VAL A 241 -11.19 -4.88 -15.21
CA VAL A 241 -10.15 -4.66 -16.24
C VAL A 241 -9.90 -5.97 -16.98
N ALA A 242 -10.07 -5.96 -18.31
CA ALA A 242 -10.09 -7.16 -19.14
C ALA A 242 -8.85 -8.06 -18.93
N ASP A 243 -7.67 -7.45 -18.83
CA ASP A 243 -6.39 -8.14 -18.61
C ASP A 243 -6.29 -8.91 -17.28
N HIS A 244 -7.07 -8.51 -16.27
CA HIS A 244 -7.05 -9.18 -14.97
C HIS A 244 -7.89 -10.47 -14.94
N LYS A 245 -8.86 -10.64 -15.85
CA LYS A 245 -9.81 -11.76 -15.84
C LYS A 245 -9.18 -13.14 -15.95
N GLU A 246 -8.11 -13.26 -16.72
CA GLU A 246 -7.39 -14.52 -16.90
C GLU A 246 -6.33 -14.76 -15.83
N ARG A 247 -6.09 -13.77 -14.95
CA ARG A 247 -5.02 -13.75 -13.95
C ARG A 247 -5.53 -13.90 -12.52
N TYR A 248 -6.85 -14.00 -12.32
CA TYR A 248 -7.41 -14.14 -10.99
C TYR A 248 -6.98 -15.44 -10.35
N ILE A 249 -6.29 -15.30 -9.23
CA ILE A 249 -6.12 -16.38 -8.27
C ILE A 249 -7.18 -16.30 -7.17
N ARG A 250 -7.93 -15.21 -7.02
CA ARG A 250 -9.05 -15.11 -6.06
C ARG A 250 -10.18 -14.25 -6.65
N GLU A 251 -11.42 -14.62 -6.36
CA GLU A 251 -12.60 -13.83 -6.76
C GLU A 251 -12.64 -12.47 -6.04
N PRO A 252 -13.11 -11.40 -6.69
CA PRO A 252 -13.30 -10.10 -6.04
C PRO A 252 -14.38 -10.19 -4.96
N ILE A 253 -14.19 -9.42 -3.89
CA ILE A 253 -15.11 -9.39 -2.75
C ILE A 253 -15.54 -7.95 -2.43
N GLU A 254 -16.58 -7.85 -1.60
CA GLU A 254 -16.92 -6.64 -0.87
C GLU A 254 -16.82 -6.90 0.63
N THR A 255 -16.32 -5.93 1.37
CA THR A 255 -16.30 -5.95 2.84
C THR A 255 -16.82 -4.62 3.39
N VAL A 256 -17.24 -4.63 4.65
CA VAL A 256 -17.74 -3.47 5.36
C VAL A 256 -16.77 -3.12 6.46
N HIS A 257 -16.25 -1.88 6.41
CA HIS A 257 -15.25 -1.34 7.31
C HIS A 257 -15.70 0.01 7.86
N PRO A 258 -15.23 0.43 9.05
CA PRO A 258 -15.58 1.73 9.59
C PRO A 258 -14.94 2.85 8.75
N ILE A 259 -15.64 3.98 8.61
CA ILE A 259 -15.13 5.16 7.88
C ILE A 259 -14.02 5.86 8.67
N VAL A 260 -14.09 5.81 9.99
CA VAL A 260 -13.01 6.21 10.91
C VAL A 260 -12.47 4.95 11.54
N ARG A 261 -11.21 4.62 11.32
CA ARG A 261 -10.56 3.48 11.99
C ARG A 261 -9.66 3.96 13.12
N THR A 262 -9.47 3.11 14.11
CA THR A 262 -8.50 3.29 15.19
C THR A 262 -7.28 2.43 14.91
N HIS A 263 -6.09 3.02 14.97
CA HIS A 263 -4.85 2.31 14.79
C HIS A 263 -4.55 1.42 16.01
N PRO A 264 -4.26 0.12 15.86
CA PRO A 264 -4.14 -0.81 17.00
C PRO A 264 -2.97 -0.51 17.92
N VAL A 265 -1.87 0.05 17.39
CA VAL A 265 -0.68 0.42 18.16
C VAL A 265 -0.80 1.83 18.73
N THR A 266 -0.82 2.86 17.87
CA THR A 266 -0.81 4.28 18.26
C THR A 266 -2.13 4.78 18.86
N LYS A 267 -3.23 4.05 18.69
CA LYS A 267 -4.60 4.46 19.09
C LYS A 267 -5.14 5.69 18.39
N GLU A 268 -4.38 6.26 17.46
CA GLU A 268 -4.82 7.37 16.63
C GLU A 268 -5.97 6.96 15.70
N ASN A 269 -6.87 7.92 15.45
CA ASN A 269 -7.96 7.75 14.50
C ASN A 269 -7.56 8.25 13.11
N SER A 270 -7.98 7.54 12.07
CA SER A 270 -7.70 7.91 10.68
C SER A 270 -8.92 7.70 9.77
N LEU A 271 -9.00 8.48 8.69
CA LEU A 271 -10.03 8.28 7.67
C LEU A 271 -9.72 7.02 6.84
N TYR A 272 -10.62 6.03 6.88
CA TYR A 272 -10.47 4.77 6.17
C TYR A 272 -11.45 4.65 5.01
N VAL A 273 -11.46 5.67 4.14
CA VAL A 273 -12.21 5.68 2.89
C VAL A 273 -11.32 6.15 1.76
N ASN A 274 -11.45 5.55 0.58
CA ASN A 274 -10.69 5.96 -0.60
C ASN A 274 -11.55 5.82 -1.85
N ARG A 275 -11.34 6.73 -2.81
CA ARG A 275 -12.15 6.79 -4.03
C ARG A 275 -12.04 5.51 -4.86
N LEU A 276 -10.90 4.84 -4.81
CA LEU A 276 -10.65 3.65 -5.61
C LEU A 276 -11.53 2.46 -5.19
N TYR A 277 -11.76 2.25 -3.89
CA TYR A 277 -12.42 1.04 -3.38
C TYR A 277 -13.71 1.28 -2.60
N THR A 278 -13.88 2.45 -1.96
CA THR A 278 -15.08 2.73 -1.17
C THR A 278 -16.26 3.07 -2.08
N ARG A 279 -17.44 2.50 -1.79
CA ARG A 279 -18.63 2.60 -2.67
C ARG A 279 -19.83 3.28 -2.04
N ARG A 280 -20.20 2.87 -0.83
CA ARG A 280 -21.42 3.35 -0.16
C ARG A 280 -21.30 3.28 1.35
N ILE A 281 -21.94 4.22 2.04
CA ILE A 281 -22.10 4.21 3.49
C ILE A 281 -23.32 3.36 3.84
N GLN A 282 -23.15 2.44 4.78
CA GLN A 282 -24.20 1.55 5.25
C GLN A 282 -25.31 2.34 5.95
N GLY A 283 -26.56 2.06 5.60
CA GLY A 283 -27.74 2.70 6.18
C GLY A 283 -28.08 4.09 5.64
N TYR A 284 -27.32 4.61 4.66
CA TYR A 284 -27.55 5.91 4.04
C TYR A 284 -28.14 5.73 2.63
N LYS A 285 -28.93 6.69 2.17
CA LYS A 285 -29.38 6.74 0.77
C LYS A 285 -28.20 7.07 -0.15
N GLU A 286 -28.37 6.82 -1.44
CA GLU A 286 -27.31 6.99 -2.45
C GLU A 286 -26.75 8.42 -2.45
N GLU A 287 -27.61 9.44 -2.50
CA GLU A 287 -27.20 10.83 -2.55
C GLU A 287 -26.56 11.29 -1.23
N GLU A 288 -27.06 10.82 -0.09
CA GLU A 288 -26.50 11.12 1.23
C GLU A 288 -25.10 10.52 1.39
N SER A 289 -24.96 9.24 1.03
CA SER A 289 -23.68 8.52 1.01
C SER A 289 -22.70 9.19 0.06
N ALA A 290 -23.12 9.50 -1.17
CA ALA A 290 -22.28 10.14 -2.16
C ALA A 290 -21.80 11.52 -1.71
N ASN A 291 -22.66 12.33 -1.08
CA ASN A 291 -22.28 13.64 -0.56
C ASN A 291 -21.17 13.53 0.51
N ILE A 292 -21.34 12.64 1.49
CA ILE A 292 -20.34 12.45 2.55
C ILE A 292 -19.03 11.90 1.98
N LEU A 293 -19.10 10.85 1.15
CA LEU A 293 -17.92 10.23 0.57
C LEU A 293 -17.16 11.19 -0.34
N ASN A 294 -17.84 11.94 -1.20
CA ASN A 294 -17.19 12.91 -2.08
C ASN A 294 -16.52 14.04 -1.30
N PHE A 295 -17.13 14.53 -0.21
CA PHE A 295 -16.46 15.46 0.69
C PHE A 295 -15.19 14.85 1.27
N LEU A 296 -15.25 13.63 1.82
CA LEU A 296 -14.10 12.97 2.43
C LEU A 296 -13.00 12.68 1.43
N TYR A 297 -13.33 12.20 0.23
CA TYR A 297 -12.35 11.99 -0.83
C TYR A 297 -11.67 13.30 -1.20
N ASN A 298 -12.42 14.36 -1.48
CA ASN A 298 -11.85 15.64 -1.86
C ASN A 298 -10.99 16.24 -0.74
N HIS A 299 -11.42 16.11 0.51
CA HIS A 299 -10.67 16.53 1.68
C HIS A 299 -9.30 15.82 1.72
N ILE A 300 -9.31 14.49 1.76
CA ILE A 300 -8.10 13.66 1.82
C ILE A 300 -7.16 13.97 0.64
N GLU A 301 -7.70 13.97 -0.59
CA GLU A 301 -6.92 14.05 -1.84
C GLU A 301 -6.38 15.45 -2.13
N HIS A 302 -7.03 16.53 -1.66
CA HIS A 302 -6.61 17.90 -1.96
C HIS A 302 -5.82 18.58 -0.82
N GLY A 303 -5.86 18.05 0.41
CA GLY A 303 -5.11 18.64 1.52
C GLY A 303 -3.61 18.38 1.44
N GLN A 304 -2.91 19.23 0.69
CA GLN A 304 -1.47 19.11 0.45
C GLN A 304 -0.61 19.16 1.72
N ASP A 305 -1.15 19.70 2.83
CA ASP A 305 -0.47 19.81 4.12
C ASP A 305 -0.08 18.46 4.74
N TRP A 306 -0.68 17.36 4.28
CA TRP A 306 -0.40 15.99 4.76
C TRP A 306 0.11 15.06 3.66
N HIS A 307 0.71 15.60 2.60
CA HIS A 307 1.21 14.87 1.44
C HIS A 307 2.74 14.89 1.38
N ILE A 308 3.31 13.81 0.84
CA ILE A 308 4.71 13.77 0.37
C ILE A 308 4.78 13.13 -1.00
N ARG A 309 5.82 13.49 -1.76
CA ARG A 309 6.15 12.89 -3.05
C ARG A 309 7.53 12.25 -2.96
N ILE A 310 7.59 10.95 -3.21
CA ILE A 310 8.84 10.20 -3.22
C ILE A 310 9.33 10.04 -4.64
N HIS A 311 10.46 10.68 -4.92
CA HIS A 311 11.24 10.43 -6.13
C HIS A 311 12.12 9.20 -5.96
N TRP A 312 12.03 8.28 -6.91
CA TRP A 312 12.75 7.02 -6.86
C TRP A 312 14.17 7.14 -7.41
N THR A 313 15.14 6.77 -6.60
CA THR A 313 16.54 6.56 -7.01
C THR A 313 16.96 5.13 -6.68
N PRO A 314 17.96 4.56 -7.38
CA PRO A 314 18.53 3.26 -7.01
C PRO A 314 18.88 3.18 -5.52
N GLY A 315 18.59 2.05 -4.88
CA GLY A 315 18.78 1.86 -3.44
C GLY A 315 17.75 2.57 -2.54
N THR A 316 16.72 3.22 -3.10
CA THR A 316 15.60 3.73 -2.29
C THR A 316 14.70 2.58 -1.86
N VAL A 317 14.40 2.46 -0.57
CA VAL A 317 13.37 1.55 -0.05
C VAL A 317 12.40 2.34 0.80
N VAL A 318 11.11 2.18 0.55
CA VAL A 318 10.06 2.77 1.37
C VAL A 318 9.45 1.70 2.26
N VAL A 319 9.30 2.02 3.53
CA VAL A 319 8.51 1.25 4.50
C VAL A 319 7.36 2.16 4.93
N TYR A 320 6.12 1.76 4.71
CA TYR A 320 4.95 2.59 5.02
C TYR A 320 3.86 1.78 5.69
N ASP A 321 3.02 2.44 6.49
CA ASP A 321 1.91 1.81 7.16
C ASP A 321 0.61 2.02 6.38
N ASN A 322 0.07 0.97 5.77
CA ASN A 322 -1.19 1.04 5.03
C ASN A 322 -2.39 1.45 5.91
N ARG A 323 -2.26 1.38 7.24
CA ARG A 323 -3.37 1.62 8.16
C ARG A 323 -3.68 3.08 8.39
N ASN A 324 -2.74 3.97 8.08
CA ASN A 324 -2.88 5.41 8.21
C ASN A 324 -2.38 6.19 6.98
N THR A 325 -2.15 5.50 5.86
CA THR A 325 -1.73 6.14 4.61
C THR A 325 -2.64 5.81 3.43
N GLN A 326 -2.69 6.73 2.48
CA GLN A 326 -3.03 6.43 1.09
C GLN A 326 -1.86 6.80 0.20
N HIS A 327 -1.81 6.18 -0.97
CA HIS A 327 -0.78 6.47 -1.94
C HIS A 327 -1.32 6.46 -3.36
N SER A 328 -0.51 7.02 -4.26
CA SER A 328 -0.78 6.98 -5.69
C SER A 328 0.51 6.91 -6.49
N ALA A 329 0.55 5.98 -7.46
CA ALA A 329 1.65 5.90 -8.40
C ALA A 329 1.45 6.92 -9.52
N LEU A 330 2.45 7.77 -9.73
CA LEU A 330 2.45 8.68 -10.87
C LEU A 330 2.92 7.97 -12.14
N ARG A 331 2.26 8.32 -13.24
CA ARG A 331 2.61 7.86 -14.60
C ARG A 331 3.04 9.05 -15.44
N ASP A 332 4.00 9.81 -14.94
CA ASP A 332 4.51 11.07 -15.47
C ASP A 332 5.92 10.91 -16.08
N PHE A 333 6.16 9.80 -16.79
CA PHE A 333 7.43 9.49 -17.42
C PHE A 333 7.24 9.12 -18.89
N ASN A 334 8.24 9.46 -19.71
CA ASN A 334 8.22 9.15 -21.14
C ASN A 334 8.59 7.69 -21.37
N VAL A 335 7.81 7.01 -22.21
CA VAL A 335 8.08 5.65 -22.65
C VAL A 335 8.94 5.68 -23.91
N LYS A 336 10.09 5.03 -23.84
CA LYS A 336 10.83 4.55 -25.02
C LYS A 336 10.86 3.04 -24.97
N GLU A 337 10.32 2.41 -26.00
CA GLU A 337 10.35 0.95 -26.16
C GLU A 337 11.78 0.42 -26.01
N HIS A 338 11.94 -0.75 -25.40
CA HIS A 338 13.23 -1.41 -25.15
C HIS A 338 14.19 -0.70 -24.18
N GLU A 339 14.01 0.60 -23.91
CA GLU A 339 14.89 1.39 -23.03
C GLU A 339 14.28 1.67 -21.66
N THR A 340 12.98 2.01 -21.60
CA THR A 340 12.35 2.47 -20.37
C THR A 340 11.80 1.29 -19.59
N LYS A 341 12.27 1.09 -18.36
CA LYS A 341 11.78 0.08 -17.44
C LYS A 341 11.32 0.71 -16.13
N ARG A 342 10.25 0.15 -15.56
CA ARG A 342 9.77 0.44 -14.22
C ARG A 342 9.43 -0.89 -13.57
N HIS A 343 10.40 -1.42 -12.84
CA HIS A 343 10.29 -2.70 -12.17
C HIS A 343 10.49 -2.46 -10.69
N MET A 344 9.45 -2.76 -9.91
CA MET A 344 9.46 -2.58 -8.47
C MET A 344 8.96 -3.83 -7.78
N LEU A 345 9.32 -3.99 -6.51
CA LEU A 345 8.79 -5.04 -5.67
C LEU A 345 7.99 -4.46 -4.52
N ARG A 346 6.81 -5.05 -4.27
CA ARG A 346 6.02 -4.78 -3.09
C ARG A 346 5.89 -6.03 -2.23
N ILE A 347 6.08 -5.86 -0.92
CA ILE A 347 5.91 -6.91 0.09
C ILE A 347 4.89 -6.38 1.08
N THR A 348 3.70 -7.01 1.11
CA THR A 348 2.54 -6.50 1.85
C THR A 348 2.09 -7.50 2.91
N PRO A 349 2.50 -7.33 4.17
CA PRO A 349 1.95 -8.05 5.31
C PRO A 349 0.48 -7.67 5.55
N GLN A 350 -0.33 -8.67 5.90
CA GLN A 350 -1.69 -8.48 6.39
C GLN A 350 -1.66 -8.11 7.88
N ALA A 351 -2.58 -7.24 8.27
CA ALA A 351 -2.75 -6.72 9.61
C ALA A 351 -4.10 -7.14 10.21
N GLU A 352 -4.59 -6.40 11.19
CA GLU A 352 -5.89 -6.62 11.81
C GLU A 352 -7.07 -6.28 10.87
N ARG A 353 -8.25 -6.83 11.19
CA ARG A 353 -9.50 -6.30 10.64
C ARG A 353 -9.69 -4.86 11.13
N PRO A 354 -9.89 -3.88 10.22
CA PRO A 354 -10.14 -2.49 10.60
C PRO A 354 -11.33 -2.37 11.57
N TYR A 355 -11.13 -1.62 12.65
CA TYR A 355 -12.14 -1.37 13.67
C TYR A 355 -12.12 0.10 14.11
N PHE A 356 -13.17 0.52 14.78
CA PHE A 356 -13.29 1.84 15.41
C PHE A 356 -13.49 1.62 16.91
N ASP A 357 -12.65 2.25 17.74
CA ASP A 357 -12.81 2.29 19.19
C ASP A 357 -13.29 3.69 19.61
N PRO A 358 -14.54 3.83 20.10
CA PRO A 358 -15.07 5.12 20.53
C PRO A 358 -14.38 5.68 21.78
N ASN A 359 -13.62 4.85 22.52
CA ASN A 359 -12.91 5.24 23.73
C ASN A 359 -11.41 5.45 23.50
N ALA A 360 -10.92 5.28 22.27
CA ALA A 360 -9.53 5.60 21.97
C ALA A 360 -9.32 7.10 22.17
N GLU A 361 -8.52 7.46 23.17
CA GLU A 361 -8.06 8.83 23.37
C GLU A 361 -6.93 9.09 22.35
N PRO A 362 -7.13 9.94 21.34
CA PRO A 362 -6.03 10.32 20.45
C PRO A 362 -5.00 11.10 21.28
N ASP A 363 -3.71 10.81 21.06
CA ASP A 363 -2.64 11.65 21.58
C ASP A 363 -2.50 12.88 20.67
N ILE A 364 -3.41 13.83 20.90
CA ILE A 364 -3.44 15.11 20.17
C ILE A 364 -2.10 15.85 20.34
N ASN A 365 -1.33 15.60 21.41
CA ASN A 365 -0.03 16.23 21.60
C ASN A 365 1.07 15.55 20.77
N ALA A 366 1.05 14.24 20.58
CA ALA A 366 1.99 13.55 19.69
C ALA A 366 1.81 13.92 18.21
N SER A 367 0.57 14.15 17.76
CA SER A 367 0.28 14.57 16.37
C SER A 367 0.58 16.06 16.09
N TYR A 368 0.67 16.90 17.13
CA TYR A 368 1.03 18.32 17.04
C TYR A 368 2.44 18.66 17.56
N ALA A 369 3.23 17.69 18.05
CA ALA A 369 4.58 17.91 18.59
C ALA A 369 5.61 18.44 17.56
N ALA A 370 5.22 18.59 16.29
CA ALA A 370 5.93 19.40 15.29
C ALA A 370 5.66 20.93 15.41
N LYS A 371 4.96 21.41 16.46
CA LYS A 371 4.81 22.84 16.75
C LYS A 371 5.97 23.37 17.59
N GLY A 372 7.12 23.44 16.94
CA GLY A 372 8.26 24.24 17.37
C GLY A 372 8.63 25.29 16.33
N HIS A 373 7.71 26.18 15.94
CA HIS A 373 7.98 27.56 15.45
C HIS A 373 6.70 28.21 14.93
N LEU A 374 5.96 28.90 15.81
CA LEU A 374 5.28 30.16 15.49
C LEU A 374 5.23 30.97 16.79
N GLY A 375 6.36 31.60 17.10
CA GLY A 375 6.38 32.80 17.91
C GLY A 375 6.43 34.02 16.99
N THR A 376 5.95 35.15 17.53
CA THR A 376 5.65 36.46 16.90
C THR A 376 4.26 36.48 16.25
N GLU A 377 3.25 37.20 16.73
CA GLU A 377 3.10 38.27 17.74
C GLU A 377 1.91 38.04 18.68
#